data_AF-A0A661UCC5-F1
#
_entry.id   AF-A0A661UCC5-F1
#
_cell.length_a   1.000
_cell.length_b   1.000
_cell.length_c   1.000
_cell.angle_alpha   90.00
_cell.angle_beta   90.00
_cell.angle_gamma   90.00
#
_symmetry.space_group_name_H-M   'P 1'
#
loop_
_entity.id
_entity.type
_entity.pdbx_description
1 polymer ?
#
loop_
_entity_poly.entity_id
_entity_poly.type
_entity_poly.pdbx_seq_one_letter_code
_entity_poly.pdbx_strand_id
1 'polypeptide(L)'
;MDSKYRWLRFTMLLGGLYDLIFSIPILFLPEKAGTLLNIKCPENPFYVKFCGLFIFILSIGYFIAYSDIEKGIRIVLMMIISRFLGFVFMIYFALFGGMVNTFIYLALFDLSFSVAHTVLLRKKM
;
A
#
# COMPACT_ATOMS: atom_id res chain seq x y z
N MET A 1 13.15 5.55 22.95
CA MET A 1 12.19 5.00 21.97
C MET A 1 11.42 3.90 22.66
N ASP A 2 10.10 4.02 22.78
CA ASP A 2 9.30 2.98 23.43
C ASP A 2 9.44 1.64 22.72
N SER A 3 10.01 0.67 23.43
CA SER A 3 10.21 -0.72 22.99
C SER A 3 8.89 -1.35 22.53
N LYS A 4 7.77 -0.89 23.07
CA LYS A 4 6.43 -1.44 22.82
C LYS A 4 6.10 -1.46 21.33
N TYR A 5 6.23 -0.36 20.57
CA TYR A 5 5.78 -0.33 19.18
C TYR A 5 6.89 -0.39 18.13
N ARG A 6 8.14 -0.70 18.51
CA ARG A 6 9.30 -0.61 17.61
C ARG A 6 9.10 -1.28 16.25
N TRP A 7 8.62 -2.53 16.25
CA TRP A 7 8.40 -3.30 15.02
C TRP A 7 7.22 -2.80 14.20
N LEU A 8 6.09 -2.48 14.85
CA LEU A 8 4.91 -1.92 14.17
C LEU A 8 5.25 -0.58 13.52
N ARG A 9 6.04 0.25 14.22
CA ARG A 9 6.56 1.51 13.71
C ARG A 9 7.45 1.29 12.49
N PHE A 10 8.39 0.33 12.55
CA PHE A 10 9.24 0.00 11.41
C PHE A 10 8.43 -0.46 10.20
N THR A 11 7.40 -1.29 10.39
CA THR A 11 6.54 -1.72 9.28
C THR A 11 5.68 -0.58 8.73
N MET A 12 5.26 0.38 9.56
CA MET A 12 4.59 1.60 9.06
C MET A 12 5.51 2.43 8.16
N LEU A 13 6.78 2.58 8.54
CA LEU A 13 7.78 3.27 7.71
C LEU A 13 7.96 2.56 6.37
N LEU A 14 8.13 1.24 6.40
CA LEU A 14 8.28 0.44 5.17
C LEU A 14 7.04 0.51 4.28
N GLY A 15 5.83 0.44 4.85
CA GLY A 15 4.58 0.57 4.10
C GLY A 15 4.44 1.94 3.44
N GLY A 16 4.79 3.01 4.16
CA GLY A 16 4.78 4.36 3.62
C GLY A 16 5.79 4.56 2.48
N LEU A 17 7.02 4.08 2.65
CA LEU A 17 8.05 4.12 1.61
C LEU A 17 7.66 3.29 0.37
N TYR A 18 7.09 2.11 0.58
CA TYR A 18 6.59 1.27 -0.49
C TYR A 18 5.53 2.04 -1.31
N ASP A 19 4.51 2.60 -0.66
CA ASP A 19 3.48 3.38 -1.36
C ASP A 19 4.06 4.58 -2.09
N LEU A 20 5.05 5.25 -1.49
CA LEU A 20 5.70 6.41 -2.09
C LEU A 20 6.47 6.06 -3.38
N ILE A 21 7.16 4.91 -3.38
CA ILE A 21 7.88 4.38 -4.54
C ILE A 21 6.93 4.11 -5.71
N PHE A 22 5.69 3.70 -5.46
CA PHE A 22 4.69 3.48 -6.52
C PHE A 22 3.91 4.75 -6.87
N SER A 23 3.47 5.52 -5.86
CA SER A 23 2.59 6.67 -6.06
C SER A 23 3.26 7.79 -6.85
N ILE A 24 4.53 8.08 -6.58
CA ILE A 24 5.24 9.18 -7.26
C ILE A 24 5.37 8.90 -8.76
N PRO A 25 5.91 7.75 -9.21
CA PRO A 25 5.95 7.42 -10.63
C PRO A 25 4.57 7.36 -11.28
N ILE A 26 3.56 6.80 -10.62
CA ILE A 26 2.19 6.72 -11.16
C ILE A 26 1.60 8.13 -11.35
N LEU A 27 1.83 9.05 -10.40
CA LEU A 27 1.28 10.40 -10.42
C LEU A 27 1.93 11.29 -11.48
N PHE A 28 3.27 11.23 -11.60
CA PHE A 28 4.03 12.15 -12.47
C PHE A 28 4.43 11.54 -13.82
N LEU A 29 4.64 10.23 -13.89
CA LEU A 29 5.18 9.51 -15.05
C LEU A 29 4.40 8.19 -15.33
N PRO A 30 3.07 8.22 -15.51
CA PRO A 30 2.23 7.02 -15.57
C PRO A 30 2.61 6.07 -16.71
N GLU A 31 3.03 6.58 -17.85
CA GLU A 31 3.49 5.75 -18.98
C GLU A 31 4.75 4.95 -18.63
N LYS A 32 5.75 5.60 -18.03
CA LYS A 32 7.00 4.93 -17.61
C LYS A 32 6.73 3.92 -16.51
N ALA A 33 5.87 4.28 -15.55
CA ALA A 33 5.44 3.38 -14.49
C ALA A 33 4.70 2.15 -15.06
N GLY A 34 3.79 2.38 -16.03
CA GLY A 34 3.09 1.31 -16.74
C GLY A 34 4.04 0.35 -17.45
N THR A 35 4.98 0.88 -18.24
CA THR A 35 5.99 0.06 -18.93
C THR A 35 6.82 -0.78 -17.97
N LEU A 36 7.27 -0.20 -16.84
CA LEU A 36 8.04 -0.94 -15.82
C LEU A 36 7.23 -2.10 -15.22
N LEU A 37 5.93 -1.93 -15.09
CA LEU A 37 5.01 -2.92 -14.52
C LEU A 37 4.41 -3.88 -15.56
N ASN A 38 4.79 -3.73 -16.85
CA ASN A 38 4.16 -4.40 -17.99
C ASN A 38 2.65 -4.14 -18.08
N ILE A 39 2.20 -2.94 -17.70
CA ILE A 39 0.80 -2.50 -17.75
C ILE A 39 0.65 -1.46 -18.87
N LYS A 40 -0.33 -1.66 -19.75
CA LYS A 40 -0.65 -0.66 -20.78
C LYS A 40 -1.26 0.58 -20.13
N CYS A 41 -0.59 1.73 -20.27
CA CYS A 41 -1.15 3.00 -19.84
C CYS A 41 -2.30 3.40 -20.81
N PRO A 42 -3.47 3.83 -20.29
CA PRO A 42 -4.53 4.36 -21.14
C PRO A 42 -4.11 5.68 -21.79
N GLU A 43 -4.71 6.02 -22.94
CA GLU A 43 -4.46 7.28 -23.66
C GLU A 43 -4.74 8.51 -22.80
N ASN A 44 -5.80 8.46 -22.00
CA ASN A 44 -6.06 9.45 -20.96
C ASN A 44 -5.59 8.91 -19.59
N PRO A 45 -4.46 9.39 -19.05
CA PRO A 45 -3.90 8.88 -17.80
C PRO A 45 -4.57 9.47 -16.56
N PHE A 46 -5.65 10.27 -16.68
CA PHE A 46 -6.28 10.95 -15.55
C PHE A 46 -6.61 10.00 -14.39
N TYR A 47 -7.28 8.89 -14.66
CA TYR A 47 -7.64 7.92 -13.62
C TYR A 47 -6.42 7.24 -12.99
N VAL A 48 -5.39 6.94 -13.79
CA VAL A 48 -4.14 6.36 -13.29
C VAL A 48 -3.43 7.33 -12.34
N LYS A 49 -3.31 8.61 -12.74
CA LYS A 49 -2.76 9.67 -11.89
C LYS A 49 -3.58 9.89 -10.63
N PHE A 50 -4.91 9.82 -10.75
CA PHE A 50 -5.83 9.96 -9.62
C PHE A 50 -5.66 8.81 -8.61
N CYS A 51 -5.49 7.57 -9.08
CA CYS A 51 -5.09 6.45 -8.23
C CYS A 51 -3.73 6.70 -7.56
N GLY A 52 -2.74 7.20 -8.31
CA GLY A 52 -1.44 7.60 -7.77
C GLY A 52 -1.55 8.63 -6.64
N LEU A 53 -2.44 9.62 -6.79
CA LEU A 53 -2.71 10.62 -5.74
C LEU A 53 -3.28 9.97 -4.47
N PHE A 54 -4.22 9.04 -4.59
CA PHE A 54 -4.74 8.33 -3.42
C PHE A 54 -3.68 7.48 -2.73
N ILE A 55 -2.85 6.76 -3.48
CA ILE A 55 -1.74 5.97 -2.91
C ILE A 55 -0.75 6.90 -2.20
N PHE A 56 -0.49 8.09 -2.75
CA PHE A 56 0.35 9.09 -2.09
C PHE A 56 -0.26 9.57 -0.76
N ILE A 57 -1.58 9.82 -0.71
CA ILE A 57 -2.28 10.17 0.52
C ILE A 57 -2.22 9.02 1.55
N LEU A 58 -2.31 7.76 1.11
CA LEU A 58 -2.11 6.60 1.99
C LEU A 58 -0.69 6.57 2.57
N SER A 59 0.33 6.86 1.76
CA SER A 59 1.72 6.98 2.23
C SER A 59 1.86 8.04 3.34
N ILE A 60 1.18 9.19 3.21
CA ILE A 60 1.14 10.20 4.27
C ILE A 60 0.52 9.63 5.54
N GLY A 61 -0.59 8.90 5.43
CA GLY A 61 -1.21 8.22 6.57
C GLY A 61 -0.25 7.26 7.28
N TYR A 62 0.55 6.51 6.53
CA TYR A 62 1.62 5.67 7.09
C TYR A 62 2.65 6.48 7.88
N PHE A 63 3.10 7.63 7.38
CA PHE A 63 4.07 8.47 8.08
C PHE A 63 3.50 9.16 9.32
N ILE A 64 2.20 9.50 9.31
CA ILE A 64 1.50 10.00 10.50
C ILE A 64 1.47 8.90 11.57
N ALA A 65 1.04 7.69 11.22
CA ALA A 65 1.03 6.56 12.15
C ALA A 65 2.44 6.19 12.64
N TYR A 66 3.45 6.26 11.76
CA TYR A 66 4.85 6.08 12.13
C TYR A 66 5.33 7.07 13.18
N SER A 67 4.84 8.31 13.17
CA SER A 67 5.29 9.36 14.08
C SER A 67 4.77 9.13 15.51
N ASP A 68 3.51 8.71 15.64
CA ASP A 68 2.86 8.37 16.91
C ASP A 68 1.86 7.23 16.70
N ILE A 69 2.29 6.00 17.01
CA ILE A 69 1.48 4.78 16.78
C ILE A 69 0.27 4.73 17.70
N GLU A 70 0.41 5.21 18.93
CA GLU A 70 -0.62 5.11 19.95
C GLU A 70 -1.82 6.02 19.61
N LYS A 71 -1.53 7.26 19.20
CA LYS A 71 -2.57 8.17 18.68
C LYS A 71 -3.04 7.78 17.28
N GLY A 72 -2.16 7.19 16.49
CA GLY A 72 -2.41 6.76 15.11
C GLY A 72 -3.11 5.41 14.96
N ILE A 73 -3.62 4.79 16.03
CA ILE A 73 -4.12 3.41 15.98
C ILE A 73 -5.25 3.18 14.98
N ARG A 74 -6.14 4.17 14.82
CA ARG A 74 -7.22 4.13 13.84
C ARG A 74 -6.69 4.16 12.40
N ILE A 75 -5.60 4.88 12.16
CA ILE A 75 -4.92 4.90 10.87
C ILE A 75 -4.28 3.53 10.60
N VAL A 76 -3.64 2.92 11.60
CA VAL A 76 -3.09 1.55 11.47
C VAL A 76 -4.19 0.55 11.09
N LEU A 77 -5.35 0.60 11.76
CA LEU A 77 -6.50 -0.25 11.42
C LEU A 77 -7.02 0.00 10.00
N MET A 78 -7.14 1.27 9.60
CA MET A 78 -7.51 1.63 8.24
C MET A 78 -6.54 1.05 7.21
N MET A 79 -5.22 1.10 7.47
CA MET A 79 -4.20 0.52 6.60
C MET A 79 -4.27 -1.01 6.52
N ILE A 80 -4.58 -1.69 7.64
CA ILE A 80 -4.79 -3.14 7.63
C ILE A 80 -5.96 -3.50 6.69
N ILE A 81 -7.08 -2.80 6.86
CA ILE A 81 -8.30 -3.03 6.08
C ILE A 81 -8.08 -2.70 4.61
N SER A 82 -7.52 -1.53 4.29
CA SER A 82 -7.30 -1.11 2.91
C SER A 82 -6.38 -2.07 2.15
N ARG A 83 -5.29 -2.52 2.78
CA ARG A 83 -4.38 -3.52 2.20
C ARG A 83 -5.05 -4.86 1.99
N PHE A 84 -5.85 -5.32 2.95
CA PHE A 84 -6.57 -6.58 2.78
C PHE A 84 -7.58 -6.50 1.63
N LEU A 85 -8.31 -5.39 1.52
CA LEU A 85 -9.20 -5.14 0.38
C LEU A 85 -8.44 -5.04 -0.94
N GLY A 86 -7.28 -4.39 -0.95
CA GLY A 86 -6.38 -4.33 -2.10
C GLY A 86 -5.93 -5.71 -2.58
N PHE A 87 -5.50 -6.56 -1.65
CA PHE A 87 -5.19 -7.97 -1.92
C PHE A 87 -6.38 -8.71 -2.53
N VAL A 88 -7.56 -8.64 -1.91
CA VAL A 88 -8.77 -9.33 -2.40
C VAL A 88 -9.13 -8.85 -3.80
N PHE A 89 -9.10 -7.54 -4.04
CA PHE A 89 -9.38 -6.96 -5.35
C PHE A 89 -8.39 -7.44 -6.41
N MET A 90 -7.09 -7.34 -6.13
CA MET A 90 -6.05 -7.71 -7.10
C MET A 90 -6.04 -9.21 -7.41
N ILE A 91 -6.25 -10.07 -6.40
CA ILE A 91 -6.36 -11.52 -6.63
C ILE A 91 -7.62 -11.88 -7.40
N TYR A 92 -8.76 -11.28 -7.08
CA TYR A 92 -9.99 -11.51 -7.84
C TYR A 92 -9.77 -11.21 -9.32
N PHE A 93 -9.22 -10.05 -9.66
CA PHE A 93 -8.97 -9.71 -11.06
C PHE A 93 -7.82 -10.54 -11.69
N ALA A 94 -6.84 -10.99 -10.91
CA ALA A 94 -5.81 -11.89 -11.43
C ALA A 94 -6.40 -13.26 -11.83
N LEU A 95 -7.33 -13.79 -11.04
CA LEU A 95 -7.94 -15.11 -11.29
C LEU A 95 -9.02 -15.07 -12.38
N PHE A 96 -9.80 -13.99 -12.46
CA PHE A 96 -10.98 -13.92 -13.34
C PHE A 96 -10.87 -12.92 -14.49
N GLY A 97 -9.93 -11.97 -14.42
CA GLY A 97 -9.83 -10.83 -15.34
C GLY A 97 -8.70 -10.89 -16.36
N GLY A 98 -7.89 -11.95 -16.37
CA GLY A 98 -6.77 -12.10 -17.31
C GLY A 98 -5.64 -11.07 -17.12
N MET A 99 -5.43 -10.60 -15.89
CA MET A 99 -4.45 -9.55 -15.60
C MET A 99 -2.99 -10.03 -15.62
N VAL A 100 -2.08 -9.07 -15.73
CA VAL A 100 -0.63 -9.26 -15.70
C VAL A 100 -0.18 -9.77 -14.33
N ASN A 101 0.75 -10.73 -14.32
CA ASN A 101 1.31 -11.34 -13.10
C ASN A 101 1.83 -10.34 -12.06
N THR A 102 2.21 -9.12 -12.48
CA THR A 102 2.61 -8.02 -11.59
C THR A 102 1.61 -7.77 -10.47
N PHE A 103 0.31 -7.85 -10.74
CA PHE A 103 -0.73 -7.63 -9.73
C PHE A 103 -0.80 -8.73 -8.67
N ILE A 104 -0.38 -9.96 -8.98
CA ILE A 104 -0.29 -11.03 -7.98
C ILE A 104 0.81 -10.70 -6.97
N TYR A 105 1.97 -10.23 -7.43
CA TYR A 105 3.05 -9.82 -6.55
C TYR A 105 2.63 -8.65 -5.66
N LEU A 106 1.99 -7.62 -6.23
CA LEU A 106 1.45 -6.49 -5.47
C LEU A 106 0.42 -6.96 -4.42
N ALA A 107 -0.47 -7.87 -4.79
CA ALA A 107 -1.46 -8.42 -3.87
C ALA A 107 -0.81 -9.15 -2.69
N LEU A 108 0.21 -9.98 -2.97
CA LEU A 108 0.94 -10.70 -1.91
C LEU A 108 1.69 -9.74 -0.98
N PHE A 109 2.26 -8.66 -1.53
CA PHE A 109 2.85 -7.59 -0.70
C PHE A 109 1.80 -6.93 0.19
N ASP A 110 0.64 -6.57 -0.34
CA ASP A 110 -0.46 -5.99 0.43
C ASP A 110 -0.93 -6.91 1.56
N LEU A 111 -1.10 -8.20 1.26
CA LEU A 111 -1.44 -9.20 2.27
C LEU A 111 -0.36 -9.30 3.34
N SER A 112 0.92 -9.32 2.95
CA SER A 112 2.04 -9.42 3.89
C SER A 112 2.06 -8.26 4.89
N PHE A 113 1.82 -7.02 4.43
CA PHE A 113 1.72 -5.86 5.29
C PHE A 113 0.47 -5.91 6.17
N SER A 114 -0.68 -6.28 5.61
CA SER A 114 -1.93 -6.40 6.39
C SER A 114 -1.77 -7.42 7.54
N VAL A 115 -1.20 -8.59 7.25
CA VAL A 115 -0.91 -9.63 8.25
C VAL A 115 0.12 -9.15 9.26
N ALA A 116 1.25 -8.58 8.81
CA ALA A 116 2.30 -8.09 9.70
C ALA A 116 1.76 -7.03 10.67
N HIS A 117 1.01 -6.04 10.18
CA HIS A 117 0.39 -5.02 11.01
C HIS A 117 -0.61 -5.61 11.99
N THR A 118 -1.46 -6.56 11.56
CA THR A 118 -2.43 -7.22 12.43
C THR A 118 -1.75 -7.99 13.57
N VAL A 119 -0.73 -8.79 13.25
CA VAL A 119 0.02 -9.58 14.24
C VAL A 119 0.77 -8.67 15.21
N LEU A 120 1.45 -7.65 14.71
CA LEU A 120 2.23 -6.72 15.52
C LEU A 120 1.33 -5.85 16.40
N LEU A 121 0.16 -5.45 15.91
CA LEU A 121 -0.85 -4.73 16.68
C LEU A 121 -1.40 -5.59 17.81
N ARG A 122 -1.82 -6.82 17.52
CA ARG A 122 -2.35 -7.76 18.53
C ARG A 122 -1.35 -8.10 19.63
N LYS A 123 -0.05 -8.21 19.30
CA LYS A 123 1.01 -8.47 20.31
C LYS A 123 1.23 -7.32 21.30
N LYS A 124 0.61 -6.15 21.07
CA LYS A 124 0.84 -4.93 21.84
C LYS A 124 -0.42 -4.36 22.51
N MET A 125 -1.59 -4.90 22.18
CA MET A 125 -2.79 -4.82 23.00
C MET A 125 -2.63 -5.75 24.21
#